data_AF-X0V8I6-F1
#
_entry.id   AF-X0V8I6-F1
#
_cell.length_a   1.000
_cell.length_b   1.000
_cell.length_c   1.000
_cell.angle_alpha   90.00
_cell.angle_beta   90.00
_cell.angle_gamma   90.00
#
_symmetry.space_group_name_H-M   'P 1'
#
loop_
_entity.id
_entity.type
_entity.pdbx_description
1 polymer ?
#
loop_
_entity_poly.entity_id
_entity_poly.type
_entity_poly.pdbx_seq_one_letter_code
_entity_poly.pdbx_strand_id
1 'polypeptide(L)'
;MEKWRFLEVDWLTYAETAIYRPVLVRAVSEGIVPDTVSFCTFPKPSLVLNYFNDPDKEINLDFCKQRGISVYRVIASGGPIFGDTGYSFTFLHIRRDNPKIPPDVPRMFEKTLTGLAAGISEYFNVECRFRPLNDLEVKSDDGIWRKIGPSSCFYEEKAIQMGSGMQTKEPDIDLITGAIHAPPEKFVDKQAKSVRERITYLEKP
;
A
#
# COMPACT_ATOMS: atom_id res chain seq x y z
N MET A 1 -23.39 14.18 14.18
CA MET A 1 -21.92 14.06 14.06
C MET A 1 -21.62 12.76 13.36
N GLU A 2 -20.79 12.80 12.32
CA GLU A 2 -20.29 11.60 11.66
C GLU A 2 -19.36 10.86 12.62
N LYS A 3 -19.55 9.55 12.76
CA LYS A 3 -18.74 8.72 13.65
C LYS A 3 -17.81 7.90 12.78
N TRP A 4 -16.51 8.04 13.01
CA TRP A 4 -15.47 7.19 12.43
C TRP A 4 -14.89 6.27 13.50
N ARG A 5 -14.42 5.10 13.08
CA ARG A 5 -13.61 4.21 13.91
C ARG A 5 -12.16 4.24 13.42
N PHE A 6 -11.24 4.43 14.34
CA PHE A 6 -9.82 4.26 14.09
C PHE A 6 -9.35 2.92 14.67
N LEU A 7 -8.57 2.17 13.91
CA LEU A 7 -7.94 0.92 14.32
C LEU A 7 -6.44 1.01 14.07
N GLU A 8 -5.66 0.90 15.13
CA GLU A 8 -4.24 0.62 15.03
C GLU A 8 -4.07 -0.90 14.98
N VAL A 9 -3.34 -1.41 13.99
CA VAL A 9 -3.22 -2.84 13.71
C VAL A 9 -1.75 -3.19 13.55
N ASP A 10 -1.16 -3.81 14.56
CA ASP A 10 0.26 -4.19 14.62
C ASP A 10 0.48 -5.71 14.80
N TRP A 11 -0.61 -6.47 14.88
CA TRP A 11 -0.59 -7.93 15.14
C TRP A 11 -0.75 -8.79 13.88
N LEU A 12 -0.99 -8.18 12.72
CA LEU A 12 -1.09 -8.87 11.44
C LEU A 12 0.18 -8.67 10.64
N THR A 13 0.53 -9.64 9.80
CA THR A 13 1.44 -9.45 8.67
C THR A 13 0.71 -8.77 7.50
N TYR A 14 1.46 -8.19 6.56
CA TYR A 14 0.86 -7.59 5.37
C TYR A 14 0.05 -8.61 4.56
N ALA A 15 0.52 -9.85 4.46
CA ALA A 15 -0.21 -10.95 3.82
C ALA A 15 -1.55 -11.26 4.52
N GLU A 16 -1.59 -11.27 5.85
CA GLU A 16 -2.83 -11.53 6.62
C GLU A 16 -3.86 -10.41 6.44
N THR A 17 -3.46 -9.22 5.99
CA THR A 17 -4.43 -8.18 5.60
C THR A 17 -5.35 -8.64 4.47
N ALA A 18 -4.98 -9.67 3.70
CA ALA A 18 -5.83 -10.30 2.71
C ALA A 18 -7.17 -10.81 3.27
N ILE A 19 -7.19 -11.20 4.55
CA ILE A 19 -8.41 -11.60 5.26
C ILE A 19 -9.08 -10.37 5.90
N TYR A 20 -8.27 -9.50 6.53
CA TYR A 20 -8.75 -8.30 7.22
C TYR A 20 -9.56 -7.38 6.30
N ARG A 21 -9.02 -7.09 5.12
CA ARG A 21 -9.57 -6.17 4.11
C ARG A 21 -11.02 -6.49 3.72
N PRO A 22 -11.35 -7.70 3.21
CA PRO A 22 -12.73 -8.03 2.85
C PRO A 22 -13.67 -8.12 4.06
N VAL A 23 -13.17 -8.54 5.24
CA VAL A 23 -13.98 -8.56 6.46
C VAL A 23 -14.42 -7.14 6.84
N LEU A 24 -13.52 -6.15 6.77
CA LEU A 24 -13.83 -4.76 7.07
C LEU A 24 -14.74 -4.12 6.03
N VAL A 25 -14.49 -4.37 4.74
CA VAL A 25 -15.41 -3.95 3.65
C VAL A 25 -16.83 -4.46 3.92
N ARG A 26 -16.97 -5.75 4.26
CA ARG A 26 -18.26 -6.37 4.54
C ARG A 26 -18.92 -5.77 5.78
N ALA A 27 -18.18 -5.61 6.88
CA ALA A 27 -18.72 -5.06 8.12
C ALA A 27 -19.23 -3.61 7.95
N VAL A 28 -18.51 -2.79 7.18
CA VAL A 28 -18.92 -1.41 6.85
C VAL A 28 -20.15 -1.42 5.92
N SER A 29 -20.12 -2.25 4.88
CA SER A 29 -21.23 -2.44 3.93
C SER A 29 -22.54 -2.86 4.60
N GLU A 30 -22.46 -3.76 5.60
CA GLU A 30 -23.60 -4.26 6.36
C GLU A 30 -23.98 -3.33 7.54
N GLY A 31 -23.26 -2.23 7.76
CA GLY A 31 -23.53 -1.28 8.84
C GLY A 31 -23.24 -1.83 10.25
N ILE A 32 -22.50 -2.94 10.36
CA ILE A 32 -22.07 -3.53 11.64
C ILE A 32 -21.11 -2.58 12.37
N VAL A 33 -20.30 -1.84 11.61
CA VAL A 33 -19.31 -0.89 12.09
C VAL A 33 -19.41 0.42 11.29
N PRO A 34 -19.04 1.57 11.87
CA PRO A 34 -18.99 2.82 11.11
C PRO A 34 -17.81 2.82 10.12
N ASP A 35 -17.74 3.86 9.28
CA ASP A 35 -16.58 4.11 8.43
C ASP A 35 -15.29 4.02 9.26
N THR A 36 -14.33 3.27 8.74
CA THR A 36 -13.17 2.82 9.51
C THR A 36 -11.88 3.24 8.80
N VAL A 37 -10.96 3.83 9.57
CA VAL A 37 -9.55 3.98 9.20
C VAL A 37 -8.75 2.92 9.95
N SER A 38 -7.96 2.13 9.24
CA SER A 38 -6.98 1.22 9.83
C SER A 38 -5.58 1.70 9.49
N PHE A 39 -4.73 1.87 10.49
CA PHE A 39 -3.30 2.09 10.32
C PHE A 39 -2.56 0.80 10.68
N CYS A 40 -1.95 0.17 9.69
CA CYS A 40 -1.30 -1.12 9.84
C CYS A 40 0.23 -0.98 9.83
N THR A 41 0.87 -1.59 10.82
CA THR A 41 2.30 -1.91 10.84
C THR A 41 2.45 -3.42 10.96
N PHE A 42 3.58 -3.97 10.51
CA PHE A 42 3.72 -5.42 10.36
C PHE A 42 4.85 -5.94 11.25
N PRO A 43 4.62 -6.97 12.09
CA PRO A 43 5.63 -7.50 13.00
C PRO A 43 6.63 -8.42 12.28
N LYS A 44 6.29 -8.89 11.07
CA LYS A 44 7.09 -9.81 10.26
C LYS A 44 6.92 -9.54 8.76
N PRO A 45 7.96 -9.80 7.94
CA PRO A 45 7.86 -9.67 6.49
C PRO A 45 6.89 -10.69 5.90
N SER A 46 6.17 -10.27 4.87
CA SER A 46 5.21 -11.10 4.16
C SER A 46 4.95 -10.55 2.76
N LEU A 47 4.34 -11.36 1.90
CA LEU A 47 4.11 -11.03 0.50
C LEU A 47 2.63 -11.15 0.15
N VAL A 48 2.12 -10.15 -0.54
CA VAL A 48 0.79 -10.17 -1.15
C VAL A 48 0.95 -10.35 -2.66
N LEU A 49 0.23 -11.34 -3.19
CA LEU A 49 0.09 -11.59 -4.62
C LEU A 49 -1.30 -11.12 -5.07
N ASN A 50 -1.39 -10.38 -6.17
CA ASN A 50 -2.69 -9.90 -6.66
C ASN A 50 -3.40 -10.97 -7.49
N TYR A 51 -4.69 -10.75 -7.78
CA TYR A 51 -5.57 -11.77 -8.34
C TYR A 51 -5.05 -12.35 -9.66
N PHE A 52 -4.60 -11.47 -10.56
CA PHE A 52 -4.14 -11.85 -11.90
C PHE A 52 -2.68 -12.28 -11.96
N ASN A 53 -1.95 -12.26 -10.84
CA ASN A 53 -0.54 -12.60 -10.89
C ASN A 53 -0.32 -14.12 -11.00
N ASP A 54 0.62 -14.50 -11.86
CA ASP A 54 1.07 -15.88 -12.01
C ASP A 54 2.15 -16.15 -10.94
N PRO A 55 1.86 -16.98 -9.93
CA PRO A 55 2.78 -17.19 -8.80
C PRO A 55 4.11 -17.79 -9.26
N ASP A 56 4.10 -18.66 -10.27
CA ASP A 56 5.31 -19.34 -10.75
C ASP A 56 6.23 -18.40 -11.54
N LYS A 57 5.66 -17.33 -12.10
CA LYS A 57 6.41 -16.34 -12.87
C LYS A 57 6.82 -15.12 -12.07
N GLU A 58 6.00 -14.69 -11.11
CA GLU A 58 6.18 -13.41 -10.44
C GLU A 58 6.81 -13.50 -9.06
N ILE A 59 6.85 -14.67 -8.43
CA ILE A 59 7.44 -14.85 -7.09
C ILE A 59 8.24 -16.14 -6.97
N ASN A 60 9.18 -16.14 -6.03
CA ASN A 60 9.92 -17.35 -5.64
C ASN A 60 9.27 -17.95 -4.39
N LEU A 61 8.32 -18.86 -4.60
CA LEU A 61 7.60 -19.51 -3.50
C LEU A 61 8.50 -20.34 -2.59
N ASP A 62 9.54 -20.98 -3.13
CA ASP A 62 10.45 -21.81 -2.34
C ASP A 62 11.36 -20.96 -1.46
N PHE A 63 11.87 -19.84 -1.99
CA PHE A 63 12.56 -18.83 -1.18
C PHE A 63 11.67 -18.30 -0.06
N CYS A 64 10.42 -17.97 -0.37
CA CYS A 64 9.47 -17.49 0.64
C CYS A 64 9.25 -18.52 1.75
N LYS A 65 9.04 -19.80 1.40
CA LYS A 65 8.91 -20.89 2.39
C LYS A 65 10.16 -21.06 3.25
N GLN A 66 11.34 -21.08 2.64
CA GLN A 66 12.62 -21.25 3.36
C GLN A 66 12.91 -20.10 4.32
N ARG A 67 12.48 -18.88 3.99
CA ARG A 67 12.65 -17.68 4.81
C ARG A 67 11.48 -17.40 5.76
N GLY A 68 10.44 -18.25 5.78
CA GLY A 68 9.27 -18.05 6.62
C GLY A 68 8.39 -16.85 6.22
N ILE A 69 8.45 -16.43 4.95
CA ILE A 69 7.67 -15.31 4.40
C ILE A 69 6.30 -15.86 3.97
N SER A 70 5.24 -15.40 4.65
CA SER A 70 3.87 -15.80 4.30
C SER A 70 3.43 -15.14 3.00
N VAL A 71 2.76 -15.91 2.13
CA VAL A 71 2.29 -15.46 0.81
C VAL A 71 0.78 -15.63 0.72
N TYR A 72 0.05 -14.52 0.57
CA TYR A 72 -1.42 -14.55 0.46
C TYR A 72 -1.86 -13.89 -0.85
N ARG A 73 -2.94 -14.41 -1.45
CA ARG A 73 -3.53 -13.81 -2.65
C ARG A 73 -4.69 -12.89 -2.29
N VAL A 74 -4.75 -11.71 -2.90
CA VAL A 74 -5.82 -10.73 -2.71
C VAL A 74 -6.57 -10.44 -4.01
N ILE A 75 -7.83 -10.03 -3.87
CA ILE A 75 -8.62 -9.49 -4.98
C ILE A 75 -8.20 -8.03 -5.19
N ALA A 76 -7.08 -7.86 -5.90
CA ALA A 76 -6.55 -6.57 -6.32
C ALA A 76 -5.90 -6.68 -7.70
N SER A 77 -5.56 -5.54 -8.28
CA SER A 77 -4.74 -5.41 -9.49
C SER A 77 -3.32 -4.94 -9.15
N GLY A 78 -2.40 -5.06 -10.10
CA GLY A 78 -0.99 -4.69 -9.92
C GLY A 78 -0.06 -5.91 -9.81
N GLY A 79 1.21 -5.68 -9.51
CA GLY A 79 2.18 -6.77 -9.26
C GLY A 79 2.28 -7.14 -7.77
N PRO A 80 3.03 -8.20 -7.43
CA PRO A 80 3.24 -8.60 -6.05
C PRO A 80 3.84 -7.45 -5.23
N ILE A 81 3.45 -7.38 -3.96
CA ILE A 81 3.91 -6.37 -3.01
C ILE A 81 4.51 -7.08 -1.80
N PHE A 82 5.75 -6.73 -1.50
CA PHE A 82 6.44 -7.15 -0.28
C PHE A 82 6.18 -6.14 0.82
N GLY A 83 5.68 -6.60 1.97
CA GLY A 83 5.51 -5.78 3.16
C GLY A 83 6.43 -6.27 4.26
N ASP A 84 7.41 -5.45 4.64
CA ASP A 84 8.35 -5.72 5.73
C ASP A 84 8.00 -4.95 7.01
N THR A 85 8.87 -5.02 8.01
CA THR A 85 8.67 -4.32 9.30
C THR A 85 8.88 -2.81 9.23
N GLY A 86 9.45 -2.31 8.13
CA GLY A 86 9.57 -0.89 7.82
C GLY A 86 8.41 -0.35 6.98
N TYR A 87 7.51 -1.23 6.54
CA TYR A 87 6.36 -0.91 5.71
C TYR A 87 5.12 -0.66 6.57
N SER A 88 4.38 0.39 6.26
CA SER A 88 3.08 0.69 6.85
C SER A 88 2.01 0.75 5.77
N PHE A 89 0.76 0.51 6.17
CA PHE A 89 -0.37 0.56 5.24
C PHE A 89 -1.61 1.15 5.90
N THR A 90 -2.17 2.19 5.29
CA THR A 90 -3.44 2.77 5.72
C THR A 90 -4.57 2.24 4.85
N PHE A 91 -5.64 1.74 5.49
CA PHE A 91 -6.89 1.38 4.83
C PHE A 91 -8.02 2.32 5.27
N LEU A 92 -8.79 2.82 4.32
CA LEU A 92 -10.08 3.46 4.56
C LEU A 92 -11.18 2.53 4.04
N HIS A 93 -12.11 2.17 4.92
CA HIS A 93 -13.32 1.41 4.59
C HIS A 93 -14.53 2.32 4.82
N ILE A 94 -15.20 2.71 3.75
CA ILE A 94 -16.20 3.80 3.76
C ILE A 94 -17.48 3.34 3.07
N ARG A 95 -18.65 3.59 3.66
CA ARG A 95 -19.94 3.30 3.01
C ARG A 95 -20.15 4.16 1.77
N ARG A 96 -20.70 3.59 0.70
CA ARG A 96 -20.93 4.29 -0.59
C ARG A 96 -21.87 5.50 -0.49
N ASP A 97 -22.73 5.55 0.52
CA ASP A 97 -23.65 6.66 0.78
C ASP A 97 -23.05 7.78 1.63
N ASN A 98 -21.78 7.69 2.03
CA ASN A 98 -21.10 8.79 2.71
C ASN A 98 -20.97 9.99 1.74
N PRO A 99 -21.58 11.16 2.05
CA PRO A 99 -21.59 12.32 1.16
C PRO A 99 -20.21 12.94 0.93
N LYS A 100 -19.19 12.56 1.71
CA LYS A 100 -17.81 13.03 1.56
C LYS A 100 -17.01 12.22 0.56
N ILE A 101 -17.56 11.14 0.00
CA ILE A 101 -16.89 10.30 -1.00
C ILE A 101 -16.88 11.01 -2.36
N PRO A 102 -15.68 11.21 -2.95
CA PRO A 102 -15.55 11.57 -4.35
C PRO A 102 -16.33 10.67 -5.34
N PRO A 103 -16.80 11.24 -6.47
CA PRO A 103 -17.69 10.53 -7.39
C PRO A 103 -17.00 9.36 -8.11
N ASP A 104 -15.67 9.38 -8.23
CA ASP A 104 -14.89 8.43 -9.00
C ASP A 104 -13.53 8.12 -8.35
N VAL A 105 -12.90 7.05 -8.84
CA VAL A 105 -11.60 6.55 -8.35
C VAL A 105 -10.47 7.58 -8.48
N PRO A 106 -10.30 8.30 -9.61
CA PRO A 106 -9.28 9.35 -9.70
C PRO A 106 -9.41 10.43 -8.63
N ARG A 107 -10.62 10.94 -8.38
CA ARG A 107 -10.84 11.94 -7.32
C ARG A 107 -10.73 11.36 -5.91
N MET A 108 -10.98 10.06 -5.73
CA MET A 108 -10.64 9.37 -4.48
C MET A 108 -9.14 9.38 -4.22
N PHE A 109 -8.33 9.02 -5.22
CA PHE A 109 -6.87 9.07 -5.10
C PHE A 109 -6.40 10.49 -4.81
N GLU A 110 -6.84 11.47 -5.61
CA GLU A 110 -6.47 12.88 -5.42
C GLU A 110 -6.78 13.37 -4.00
N LYS A 111 -8.02 13.17 -3.53
CA LYS A 111 -8.44 13.63 -2.19
C LYS A 111 -7.63 12.96 -1.08
N THR A 112 -7.50 11.64 -1.12
CA THR A 112 -6.90 10.87 -0.01
C THR A 112 -5.38 10.98 0.00
N LEU A 113 -4.72 10.92 -1.16
CA LEU A 113 -3.27 11.01 -1.27
C LEU A 113 -2.77 12.45 -1.07
N THR A 114 -3.55 13.47 -1.43
CA THR A 114 -3.21 14.87 -1.08
C THR A 114 -3.27 15.08 0.43
N GLY A 115 -4.27 14.51 1.11
CA GLY A 115 -4.37 14.57 2.57
C GLY A 115 -3.20 13.86 3.27
N LEU A 116 -2.85 12.66 2.79
CA LEU A 116 -1.68 11.93 3.28
C LEU A 116 -0.38 12.71 3.05
N ALA A 117 -0.17 13.23 1.83
CA ALA A 117 1.02 14.01 1.48
C ALA A 117 1.18 15.25 2.38
N ALA A 118 0.08 15.98 2.66
CA ALA A 118 0.11 17.13 3.55
C ALA A 118 0.50 16.73 4.98
N GLY A 119 -0.16 15.70 5.54
CA GLY A 119 0.14 15.22 6.89
C GLY A 119 1.57 14.69 7.04
N ILE A 120 2.07 13.97 6.05
CA ILE A 120 3.46 13.48 6.02
C ILE A 120 4.44 14.66 5.96
N SER A 121 4.18 15.62 5.08
CA SER A 121 5.06 16.78 4.92
C SER A 121 5.16 17.60 6.21
N GLU A 122 4.01 17.85 6.85
CA GLU A 122 3.94 18.63 8.08
C GLU A 122 4.61 17.90 9.26
N TYR A 123 4.30 16.62 9.46
CA TYR A 123 4.76 15.89 10.64
C TYR A 123 6.24 15.47 10.57
N PHE A 124 6.73 15.14 9.38
CA PHE A 124 8.10 14.66 9.18
C PHE A 124 9.05 15.71 8.58
N ASN A 125 8.55 16.91 8.26
CA ASN A 125 9.32 17.99 7.64
C ASN A 125 10.02 17.55 6.35
N VAL A 126 9.28 16.88 5.47
CA VAL A 126 9.73 16.42 4.14
C VAL A 126 8.84 17.01 3.04
N GLU A 127 9.34 17.10 1.81
CA GLU A 127 8.49 17.43 0.66
C GLU A 127 7.79 16.16 0.15
N CYS A 128 6.51 16.00 0.44
CA CYS A 128 5.69 14.89 -0.05
C CYS A 128 4.55 15.40 -0.95
N ARG A 129 4.22 14.65 -2.02
CA ARG A 129 3.13 15.00 -2.94
C ARG A 129 2.37 13.78 -3.45
N PHE A 130 1.12 14.03 -3.81
CA PHE A 130 0.39 13.15 -4.71
C PHE A 130 0.88 13.35 -6.16
N ARG A 131 1.18 12.24 -6.85
CA ARG A 131 1.41 12.20 -8.29
C ARG A 131 0.34 11.31 -8.95
N PRO A 132 -0.49 11.86 -9.86
CA PRO A 132 -1.42 11.05 -10.64
C PRO A 132 -0.72 9.89 -11.37
N LEU A 133 -1.31 8.70 -11.43
CA LEU A 133 -2.70 8.39 -11.05
C LEU A 133 -2.90 8.10 -9.54
N ASN A 134 -1.96 7.43 -8.89
CA ASN A 134 -2.16 6.84 -7.55
C ASN A 134 -0.88 6.76 -6.72
N ASP A 135 0.13 7.57 -7.05
CA ASP A 135 1.43 7.53 -6.40
C ASP A 135 1.56 8.62 -5.33
N LEU A 136 2.21 8.24 -4.24
CA LEU A 136 2.69 9.16 -3.22
C LEU A 136 4.21 9.21 -3.36
N GLU A 137 4.73 10.41 -3.61
CA GLU A 137 6.17 10.64 -3.79
C GLU A 137 6.71 11.52 -2.69
N VAL A 138 7.95 11.26 -2.29
CA VAL A 138 8.77 12.19 -1.50
C VAL A 138 9.91 12.68 -2.37
N LYS A 139 10.36 13.91 -2.13
CA LYS A 139 11.53 14.45 -2.78
C LYS A 139 12.77 14.06 -1.98
N SER A 140 13.69 13.41 -2.64
CA SER A 140 14.93 12.97 -2.02
C SER A 140 15.96 14.08 -1.89
N ASP A 141 17.03 13.81 -1.12
CA ASP A 141 18.17 14.72 -0.92
C ASP A 141 18.82 15.19 -2.24
N ASP A 142 18.77 14.37 -3.30
CA ASP A 142 19.28 14.72 -4.63
C ASP A 142 18.29 15.54 -5.48
N GLY A 143 17.17 15.95 -4.89
CA GLY A 143 16.11 16.74 -5.53
C GLY A 143 15.15 15.93 -6.41
N ILE A 144 15.31 14.60 -6.49
CA ILE A 144 14.49 13.74 -7.34
C ILE A 144 13.29 13.22 -6.55
N TRP A 145 12.11 13.26 -7.17
CA TRP A 145 10.89 12.68 -6.60
C TRP A 145 10.88 11.17 -6.77
N ARG A 146 10.70 10.45 -5.67
CA ARG A 146 10.64 8.99 -5.65
C ARG A 146 9.40 8.51 -4.92
N LYS A 147 8.82 7.43 -5.44
CA LYS A 147 7.62 6.82 -4.89
C LYS A 147 7.94 6.12 -3.57
N ILE A 148 7.16 6.41 -2.53
CA ILE A 148 7.30 5.78 -1.19
C ILE A 148 6.34 4.62 -0.97
N GLY A 149 5.36 4.41 -1.84
CA GLY A 149 4.52 3.22 -1.78
C GLY A 149 3.34 3.22 -2.74
N PRO A 150 2.68 2.06 -2.91
CA PRO A 150 1.54 1.92 -3.80
C PRO A 150 0.24 2.36 -3.13
N SER A 151 -0.73 2.80 -3.95
CA SER A 151 -2.10 3.01 -3.50
C SER A 151 -3.10 2.26 -4.38
N SER A 152 -4.22 1.85 -3.79
CA SER A 152 -5.27 1.09 -4.46
C SER A 152 -6.65 1.57 -4.02
N CYS A 153 -7.64 1.47 -4.90
CA CYS A 153 -9.02 1.85 -4.60
C CYS A 153 -9.97 0.82 -5.21
N PHE A 154 -10.88 0.29 -4.40
CA PHE A 154 -11.89 -0.69 -4.79
C PHE A 154 -13.26 -0.18 -4.42
N TYR A 155 -14.16 -0.14 -5.39
CA TYR A 155 -15.56 0.19 -5.20
C TYR A 155 -16.36 -1.11 -5.21
N GLU A 156 -16.94 -1.44 -4.07
CA GLU A 156 -17.99 -2.44 -3.97
C GLU A 156 -19.36 -1.76 -4.07
N GLU A 157 -20.42 -2.55 -4.17
CA GLU A 157 -21.80 -2.05 -4.30
C GLU A 157 -22.18 -1.05 -3.19
N LYS A 158 -21.77 -1.33 -1.94
CA LYS A 158 -22.19 -0.59 -0.74
C LYS A 158 -21.04 -0.01 0.09
N ALA A 159 -19.79 -0.37 -0.22
CA ALA A 159 -18.61 0.16 0.46
C ALA A 159 -17.46 0.44 -0.51
N ILE A 160 -16.49 1.22 -0.06
CA ILE A 160 -15.23 1.51 -0.76
C ILE A 160 -14.09 1.08 0.16
N GLN A 161 -13.06 0.50 -0.44
CA GLN A 161 -11.77 0.35 0.20
C GLN A 161 -10.72 1.21 -0.53
N MET A 162 -10.19 2.21 0.16
CA MET A 162 -8.99 2.93 -0.27
C MET A 162 -7.81 2.45 0.55
N GLY A 163 -6.68 2.16 -0.11
CA GLY A 163 -5.47 1.68 0.52
C GLY A 163 -4.27 2.49 0.07
N SER A 164 -3.40 2.88 1.00
CA SER A 164 -2.14 3.54 0.69
C SER A 164 -1.03 2.98 1.57
N GLY A 165 -0.01 2.41 0.92
CA GLY A 165 1.18 1.90 1.57
C GLY A 165 2.30 2.92 1.57
N MET A 166 3.17 2.84 2.56
CA MET A 166 4.31 3.72 2.72
C MET A 166 5.49 2.95 3.31
N GLN A 167 6.61 2.96 2.60
CA GLN A 167 7.89 2.49 3.10
C GLN A 167 8.48 3.58 4.00
N THR A 168 8.55 3.30 5.30
CA THR A 168 9.05 4.24 6.30
C THR A 168 10.54 4.05 6.54
N LYS A 169 11.00 2.79 6.59
CA LYS A 169 12.40 2.43 6.85
C LYS A 169 13.08 1.80 5.64
N GLU A 170 14.40 1.69 5.68
CA GLU A 170 15.15 1.00 4.63
C GLU A 170 14.63 -0.42 4.39
N PRO A 171 14.13 -0.73 3.17
CA PRO A 171 13.65 -2.06 2.87
C PRO A 171 14.81 -3.03 2.65
N ASP A 172 14.61 -4.29 3.03
CA ASP A 172 15.58 -5.35 2.75
C ASP A 172 15.49 -5.77 1.26
N ILE A 173 16.38 -5.17 0.46
CA ILE A 173 16.42 -5.38 -0.99
C ILE A 173 16.71 -6.84 -1.35
N ASP A 174 17.50 -7.54 -0.55
CA ASP A 174 17.88 -8.92 -0.83
C ASP A 174 16.70 -9.86 -0.56
N LEU A 175 15.90 -9.59 0.49
CA LEU A 175 14.63 -10.28 0.71
C LEU A 175 13.62 -10.00 -0.41
N ILE A 176 13.46 -8.74 -0.82
CA ILE A 176 12.50 -8.36 -1.86
C ILE A 176 12.86 -9.01 -3.20
N THR A 177 14.12 -8.88 -3.63
CA THR A 177 14.58 -9.41 -4.92
C THR A 177 14.70 -10.93 -4.91
N GLY A 178 14.91 -11.55 -3.75
CA GLY A 178 14.81 -12.99 -3.59
C GLY A 178 13.38 -13.52 -3.65
N ALA A 179 12.40 -12.74 -3.18
CA ALA A 179 11.00 -13.15 -3.12
C ALA A 179 10.19 -12.82 -4.39
N ILE A 180 10.47 -11.70 -5.07
CA ILE A 180 9.72 -11.22 -6.24
C ILE A 180 10.60 -11.31 -7.49
N HIS A 181 10.11 -12.02 -8.50
CA HIS A 181 10.64 -11.96 -9.84
C HIS A 181 10.16 -10.67 -10.50
N ALA A 182 10.98 -9.62 -10.47
CA ALA A 182 10.62 -8.38 -11.14
C ALA A 182 10.56 -8.61 -12.67
N PRO A 183 9.44 -8.25 -13.35
CA PRO A 183 9.36 -8.37 -14.79
C PRO A 183 10.32 -7.36 -15.47
N PRO A 184 11.09 -7.77 -16.50
CA PRO A 184 12.07 -6.91 -17.19
C PRO A 184 11.50 -5.56 -17.67
N GLU A 185 10.21 -5.52 -17.97
CA GLU A 185 9.50 -4.35 -18.49
C GLU A 185 9.33 -3.23 -17.45
N LYS A 186 9.21 -3.56 -16.14
CA LYS A 186 9.18 -2.55 -15.07
C LYS A 186 10.55 -1.86 -14.88
N PHE A 187 11.61 -2.36 -15.50
CA PHE A 187 12.94 -1.75 -15.48
C PHE A 187 13.12 -0.69 -16.57
N VAL A 188 12.21 -0.58 -17.54
CA VAL A 188 12.28 0.41 -18.63
C VAL A 188 11.64 1.72 -18.18
N ASP A 189 12.27 2.39 -17.21
CA ASP A 189 12.03 3.81 -16.97
C ASP A 189 13.35 4.54 -17.20
N LYS A 190 13.34 5.50 -18.13
CA LYS A 190 14.50 5.95 -18.93
C LYS A 190 15.56 6.74 -18.16
N GLN A 191 15.46 6.88 -16.84
CA GLN A 191 16.31 7.78 -16.06
C GLN A 191 17.07 7.15 -14.88
N ALA A 192 16.71 5.95 -14.40
CA ALA A 192 17.40 5.30 -13.27
C ALA A 192 18.15 4.04 -13.72
N LYS A 193 19.43 3.94 -13.34
CA LYS A 193 20.39 2.92 -13.81
C LYS A 193 20.28 1.60 -13.05
N SER A 194 19.59 1.55 -11.90
CA SER A 194 19.36 0.31 -11.13
C SER A 194 18.07 0.37 -10.30
N VAL A 195 17.58 -0.80 -9.84
CA VAL A 195 16.43 -0.90 -8.90
C VAL A 195 16.69 -0.15 -7.60
N ARG A 196 17.94 -0.18 -7.10
CA ARG A 196 18.34 0.50 -5.87
C ARG A 196 18.21 2.02 -5.97
N GLU A 197 18.41 2.60 -7.14
CA GLU A 197 18.27 4.06 -7.36
C GLU A 197 16.80 4.54 -7.36
N ARG A 198 15.83 3.62 -7.43
CA ARG A 198 14.39 3.92 -7.43
C ARG A 198 13.74 3.79 -6.05
N ILE A 199 14.42 3.17 -5.10
CA ILE A 199 13.88 2.87 -3.78
C ILE A 199 14.20 4.05 -2.85
N THR A 200 13.17 4.59 -2.24
CA THR A 200 13.23 5.59 -1.17
C THR A 200 12.39 5.08 0.01
N TYR A 201 12.58 5.71 1.16
CA TYR A 201 11.80 5.45 2.36
C TYR A 201 11.80 6.71 3.23
N LEU A 202 10.78 6.87 4.07
CA LEU A 202 10.55 8.15 4.77
C LEU A 202 11.69 8.60 5.69
N GLU A 203 12.39 7.69 6.38
CA GLU A 203 13.53 8.03 7.26
C GLU A 203 14.75 8.58 6.50
N LYS A 204 14.83 8.34 5.19
CA LYS A 204 15.86 8.89 4.31
C LYS A 204 15.22 9.22 2.96
N PRO A 205 14.46 10.33 2.91
CA PRO A 205 13.69 10.69 1.73
C PRO A 205 14.57 10.79 0.50
#